data_AF-A0A956ZD53-F1
#
_entry.id   AF-A0A956ZD53-F1
#
_cell.length_a   1.000
_cell.length_b   1.000
_cell.length_c   1.000
_cell.angle_alpha   90.00
_cell.angle_beta   90.00
_cell.angle_gamma   90.00
#
_symmetry.space_group_name_H-M   'P 1'
#
loop_
_entity.id
_entity.type
_entity.pdbx_description
1 polymer ?
#
loop_
_entity_poly.entity_id
_entity_poly.type
_entity_poly.pdbx_seq_one_letter_code
_entity_poly.pdbx_strand_id
1 'polypeptide(L)'
;MEFGKVSERIYRDFNAQDYSFLVTWFNRRMSRFNVELFWTISRCDDKKLFLIITASGVGENRPIVETFVSRAPDFPDWIVQSYKPPLVRECSKIEDNRISGDWSDLKFSLQKCDDNVIEVSLYSNNFHGINLDEDVDNAIVLGEILLGEENLDKWIGAFGAISLTQQSGASGEELSKAEFADKLHAEFESLKDSIRNTLPRVPYHELEFEQSLSTLSLEHVNDASRTSCESYLPHIIESVMQRFIFHSCRFSNFDELFCYLKFQCEVTESSETFLPSIRKELDARLVDAKAGRCFGYGAGREYFFLDLVLSDIERAREVISSLAEEYNFSRSSWIKFFDRYYMCEWVGVYHDTPKPSPDEAW
;
A
#
# COMPACT_ATOMS: atom_id res chain seq x y z
N MET A 1 -17.83 -3.80 -33.51
CA MET A 1 -18.64 -2.80 -34.24
C MET A 1 -19.58 -2.00 -33.31
N GLU A 2 -19.86 -2.44 -32.06
CA GLU A 2 -20.66 -1.67 -31.10
C GLU A 2 -19.88 -0.57 -30.33
N PHE A 3 -18.57 -0.77 -30.08
CA PHE A 3 -17.76 0.18 -29.29
C PHE A 3 -17.67 1.59 -29.90
N GLY A 4 -17.53 1.71 -31.23
CA GLY A 4 -17.45 3.03 -31.89
C GLY A 4 -18.72 3.86 -31.77
N LYS A 5 -19.90 3.22 -31.82
CA LYS A 5 -21.19 3.92 -31.61
C LYS A 5 -21.40 4.32 -30.14
N VAL A 6 -20.84 3.55 -29.22
CA VAL A 6 -20.86 3.88 -27.79
C VAL A 6 -19.90 5.04 -27.52
N SER A 7 -18.70 5.09 -28.11
CA SER A 7 -17.77 6.20 -27.90
C SER A 7 -18.31 7.52 -28.43
N GLU A 8 -18.87 7.56 -29.65
CA GLU A 8 -19.48 8.78 -30.22
C GLU A 8 -20.64 9.30 -29.36
N ARG A 9 -21.47 8.39 -28.83
CA ARG A 9 -22.56 8.74 -27.93
C ARG A 9 -22.06 9.24 -26.58
N ILE A 10 -21.02 8.62 -26.02
CA ILE A 10 -20.38 9.06 -24.78
C ILE A 10 -19.85 10.49 -24.94
N TYR A 11 -19.13 10.78 -26.03
CA TYR A 11 -18.63 12.14 -26.32
C TYR A 11 -19.76 13.17 -26.48
N ARG A 12 -20.85 12.80 -27.18
CA ARG A 12 -22.00 13.67 -27.41
C ARG A 12 -22.79 13.96 -26.13
N ASP A 13 -23.18 12.92 -25.39
CA ASP A 13 -24.03 13.03 -24.21
C ASP A 13 -23.25 13.76 -23.08
N PHE A 14 -21.92 13.62 -23.02
CA PHE A 14 -21.07 14.37 -22.10
C PHE A 14 -20.98 15.86 -22.41
N ASN A 15 -20.82 16.24 -23.68
CA ASN A 15 -20.84 17.65 -24.11
C ASN A 15 -22.19 18.33 -23.83
N ALA A 16 -23.27 17.56 -23.77
CA ALA A 16 -24.61 18.03 -23.42
C ALA A 16 -24.87 18.12 -21.90
N GLN A 17 -23.87 17.80 -21.05
CA GLN A 17 -24.01 17.65 -19.59
C GLN A 17 -25.07 16.62 -19.16
N ASP A 18 -25.43 15.69 -20.03
CA ASP A 18 -26.36 14.60 -19.72
C ASP A 18 -25.57 13.33 -19.36
N TYR A 19 -25.22 13.22 -18.08
CA TYR A 19 -24.47 12.08 -17.56
C TYR A 19 -25.34 10.85 -17.27
N SER A 20 -26.67 10.95 -17.41
CA SER A 20 -27.60 9.90 -16.97
C SER A 20 -27.35 8.55 -17.67
N PHE A 21 -27.05 8.58 -18.97
CA PHE A 21 -26.69 7.40 -19.75
C PHE A 21 -25.37 6.79 -19.30
N LEU A 22 -24.34 7.63 -19.15
CA LEU A 22 -22.99 7.21 -18.73
C LEU A 22 -23.02 6.57 -17.34
N VAL A 23 -23.68 7.22 -16.38
CA VAL A 23 -23.82 6.72 -15.01
C VAL A 23 -24.54 5.37 -15.00
N THR A 24 -25.67 5.27 -15.71
CA THR A 24 -26.43 4.02 -15.81
C THR A 24 -25.60 2.92 -16.47
N TRP A 25 -24.85 3.25 -17.52
CA TRP A 25 -24.00 2.32 -18.24
C TRP A 25 -22.85 1.81 -17.37
N PHE A 26 -22.10 2.70 -16.71
CA PHE A 26 -21.01 2.35 -15.82
C PHE A 26 -21.52 1.52 -14.63
N ASN A 27 -22.59 1.95 -13.95
CA ASN A 27 -23.18 1.19 -12.84
C ASN A 27 -23.56 -0.24 -13.25
N ARG A 28 -24.20 -0.39 -14.42
CA ARG A 28 -24.57 -1.72 -14.94
C ARG A 28 -23.36 -2.58 -15.31
N ARG A 29 -22.25 -1.98 -15.74
CA ARG A 29 -21.05 -2.70 -16.17
C ARG A 29 -20.15 -3.03 -14.99
N MET A 30 -19.83 -2.05 -14.14
CA MET A 30 -18.94 -2.21 -12.98
C MET A 30 -19.51 -3.22 -11.97
N SER A 31 -20.80 -3.16 -11.66
CA SER A 31 -21.45 -4.11 -10.74
C SER A 31 -21.39 -5.57 -11.20
N ARG A 32 -21.13 -5.85 -12.48
CA ARG A 32 -20.93 -7.22 -12.99
C ARG A 32 -19.52 -7.75 -12.77
N PHE A 33 -18.56 -6.87 -12.53
CA PHE A 33 -17.18 -7.24 -12.27
C PHE A 33 -16.93 -7.34 -10.78
N ASN A 34 -17.19 -6.27 -10.03
CA ASN A 34 -17.07 -6.24 -8.58
C ASN A 34 -17.95 -5.10 -8.04
N VAL A 35 -18.80 -5.41 -7.06
CA VAL A 35 -19.77 -4.45 -6.47
C VAL A 35 -19.14 -3.48 -5.49
N GLU A 36 -17.91 -3.74 -5.04
CA GLU A 36 -17.17 -2.93 -4.08
C GLU A 36 -16.29 -1.87 -4.74
N LEU A 37 -16.16 -1.91 -6.07
CA LEU A 37 -15.44 -0.88 -6.81
C LEU A 37 -16.28 0.39 -6.92
N PHE A 38 -15.67 1.50 -6.57
CA PHE A 38 -16.26 2.82 -6.75
C PHE A 38 -15.67 3.50 -7.98
N TRP A 39 -16.46 4.37 -8.57
CA TRP A 39 -16.01 5.17 -9.69
C TRP A 39 -16.67 6.54 -9.67
N THR A 40 -15.96 7.54 -10.18
CA THR A 40 -16.47 8.90 -10.35
C THR A 40 -16.04 9.46 -11.70
N ILE A 41 -16.85 10.35 -12.25
CA ILE A 41 -16.49 11.15 -13.42
C ILE A 41 -16.56 12.62 -13.03
N SER A 42 -15.47 13.35 -13.23
CA SER A 42 -15.37 14.77 -12.93
C SER A 42 -14.64 15.53 -14.03
N ARG A 43 -14.71 16.87 -14.00
CA ARG A 43 -13.91 17.73 -14.88
C ARG A 43 -12.64 18.14 -14.13
N CYS A 44 -11.50 18.06 -14.80
CA CYS A 44 -10.23 18.61 -14.32
C CYS A 44 -10.16 20.12 -14.60
N ASP A 45 -10.54 20.49 -15.83
CA ASP A 45 -10.54 21.84 -16.40
C ASP A 45 -11.66 21.90 -17.47
N ASP A 46 -11.80 23.02 -18.18
CA ASP A 46 -12.76 23.18 -19.29
C ASP A 46 -12.63 22.14 -20.42
N LYS A 47 -11.49 21.44 -20.50
CA LYS A 47 -11.14 20.56 -21.62
C LYS A 47 -10.86 19.11 -21.25
N LYS A 48 -10.65 18.75 -19.99
CA LYS A 48 -10.25 17.39 -19.59
C LYS A 48 -11.19 16.76 -18.58
N LEU A 49 -11.40 15.46 -18.74
CA LEU A 49 -12.28 14.63 -17.91
C LEU A 49 -11.47 13.63 -17.10
N PHE A 50 -11.81 13.49 -15.84
CA PHE A 50 -11.32 12.41 -15.00
C PHE A 50 -12.34 11.28 -14.97
N LEU A 51 -11.90 10.06 -15.24
CA LEU A 51 -12.58 8.85 -14.81
C LEU A 51 -11.71 8.23 -13.71
N ILE A 52 -12.20 8.28 -12.48
CA ILE A 52 -11.53 7.65 -11.36
C ILE A 52 -12.24 6.32 -11.11
N ILE A 53 -11.49 5.23 -11.09
CA ILE A 53 -11.95 3.92 -10.62
C ILE A 53 -11.09 3.61 -9.41
N THR A 54 -11.70 3.30 -8.27
CA THR A 54 -11.00 3.18 -6.99
C THR A 54 -11.51 2.00 -6.17
N ALA A 55 -10.62 1.47 -5.33
CA ALA A 55 -10.90 0.43 -4.36
C ALA A 55 -11.54 0.97 -3.06
N SER A 56 -11.65 2.29 -2.87
CA SER A 56 -12.28 2.94 -1.71
C SER A 56 -11.90 2.34 -0.35
N GLY A 57 -10.60 2.14 -0.12
CA GLY A 57 -10.07 1.59 1.13
C GLY A 57 -10.05 0.05 1.22
N VAL A 58 -10.65 -0.66 0.26
CA VAL A 58 -10.54 -2.13 0.16
C VAL A 58 -9.25 -2.49 -0.60
N GLY A 59 -8.11 -2.45 0.10
CA GLY A 59 -6.77 -2.62 -0.51
C GLY A 59 -6.62 -3.86 -1.41
N GLU A 60 -7.31 -4.97 -1.09
CA GLU A 60 -7.32 -6.20 -1.88
C GLU A 60 -7.89 -6.02 -3.29
N ASN A 61 -8.75 -5.02 -3.50
CA ASN A 61 -9.31 -4.68 -4.81
C ASN A 61 -8.36 -3.79 -5.62
N ARG A 62 -7.20 -3.37 -5.10
CA ARG A 62 -6.30 -2.48 -5.83
C ARG A 62 -5.71 -3.12 -7.10
N PRO A 63 -5.21 -4.38 -7.11
CA PRO A 63 -4.66 -4.98 -8.32
C PRO A 63 -5.64 -5.02 -9.50
N ILE A 64 -6.93 -5.28 -9.23
CA ILE A 64 -7.95 -5.26 -10.29
C ILE A 64 -8.21 -3.83 -10.79
N VAL A 65 -8.23 -2.83 -9.91
CA VAL A 65 -8.34 -1.41 -10.31
C VAL A 65 -7.16 -0.98 -11.17
N GLU A 66 -5.93 -1.29 -10.77
CA GLU A 66 -4.72 -0.97 -11.54
C GLU A 66 -4.72 -1.69 -12.90
N THR A 67 -5.22 -2.92 -12.96
CA THR A 67 -5.42 -3.66 -14.22
C THR A 67 -6.46 -2.97 -15.12
N PHE A 68 -7.55 -2.45 -14.56
CA PHE A 68 -8.55 -1.70 -15.33
C PHE A 68 -7.97 -0.42 -15.91
N VAL A 69 -7.25 0.36 -15.10
CA VAL A 69 -6.68 1.64 -15.50
C VAL A 69 -5.55 1.46 -16.51
N SER A 70 -4.64 0.51 -16.31
CA SER A 70 -3.54 0.22 -17.24
C SER A 70 -4.01 -0.31 -18.60
N ARG A 71 -5.18 -0.94 -18.66
CA ARG A 71 -5.84 -1.40 -19.90
C ARG A 71 -6.83 -0.40 -20.48
N ALA A 72 -7.03 0.75 -19.82
CA ALA A 72 -7.93 1.77 -20.33
C ALA A 72 -7.39 2.28 -21.67
N PRO A 73 -8.24 2.41 -22.71
CA PRO A 73 -7.82 3.02 -23.97
C PRO A 73 -7.41 4.47 -23.74
N ASP A 74 -6.43 4.93 -24.52
CA ASP A 74 -6.11 6.36 -24.57
C ASP A 74 -7.24 7.09 -25.30
N PHE A 75 -8.03 7.86 -24.55
CA PHE A 75 -9.11 8.67 -25.08
C PHE A 75 -8.70 10.14 -25.04
N PRO A 76 -8.75 10.85 -26.17
CA PRO A 76 -8.52 12.30 -26.19
C PRO A 76 -9.39 12.98 -25.15
N ASP A 77 -8.77 13.86 -24.36
CA ASP A 77 -9.40 14.65 -23.30
C ASP A 77 -9.85 13.87 -22.06
N TRP A 78 -9.50 12.58 -21.92
CA TRP A 78 -9.73 11.81 -20.70
C TRP A 78 -8.43 11.51 -19.97
N ILE A 79 -8.52 11.47 -18.65
CA ILE A 79 -7.51 10.96 -17.76
C ILE A 79 -8.18 9.89 -16.90
N VAL A 80 -7.67 8.66 -16.98
CA VAL A 80 -8.18 7.53 -16.20
C VAL A 80 -7.20 7.26 -15.06
N GLN A 81 -7.69 7.21 -13.82
CA GLN A 81 -6.86 7.07 -12.62
C GLN A 81 -7.41 6.00 -11.67
N SER A 82 -6.49 5.36 -10.93
CA SER A 82 -6.76 4.31 -9.94
C SER A 82 -6.97 4.84 -8.52
N TYR A 83 -6.78 6.15 -8.32
CA TYR A 83 -6.89 6.85 -7.04
C TYR A 83 -7.58 8.19 -7.25
N LYS A 84 -8.29 8.67 -6.23
CA LYS A 84 -8.73 10.06 -6.20
C LYS A 84 -7.53 10.99 -5.96
N PRO A 85 -7.30 11.99 -6.83
CA PRO A 85 -6.22 12.96 -6.62
C PRO A 85 -6.55 13.91 -5.45
N PRO A 86 -5.54 14.56 -4.84
CA PRO A 86 -5.75 15.62 -3.87
C PRO A 86 -6.48 16.82 -4.47
N LEU A 87 -7.31 17.49 -3.68
CA LEU A 87 -7.91 18.78 -4.03
C LEU A 87 -6.93 19.92 -3.74
N VAL A 88 -6.08 20.26 -4.71
CA VAL A 88 -4.97 21.21 -4.51
C VAL A 88 -5.42 22.69 -4.62
N ARG A 89 -6.58 23.03 -5.21
CA ARG A 89 -6.88 24.44 -5.56
C ARG A 89 -8.29 24.97 -5.28
N GLU A 90 -9.24 24.11 -4.88
CA GLU A 90 -10.65 24.51 -4.67
C GLU A 90 -11.17 24.16 -3.26
N CYS A 91 -10.35 24.29 -2.22
CA CYS A 91 -10.77 24.01 -0.84
C CYS A 91 -11.86 24.95 -0.29
N SER A 92 -12.26 25.99 -1.04
CA SER A 92 -13.24 26.98 -0.59
C SER A 92 -14.56 26.36 -0.13
N LYS A 93 -14.90 25.16 -0.63
CA LYS A 93 -15.91 24.30 -0.06
C LYS A 93 -15.47 22.83 -0.18
N ILE A 94 -14.92 22.27 0.90
CA ILE A 94 -14.84 20.82 1.03
C ILE A 94 -16.30 20.32 1.10
N GLU A 95 -16.89 20.00 -0.04
CA GLU A 95 -18.23 19.41 -0.17
C GLU A 95 -18.06 17.92 -0.42
N ASP A 96 -17.96 17.14 0.66
CA ASP A 96 -18.02 15.69 0.63
C ASP A 96 -19.22 15.26 1.48
N ASN A 97 -20.06 14.37 0.94
CA ASN A 97 -21.30 13.97 1.60
C ASN A 97 -21.07 13.14 2.87
N ARG A 98 -19.84 12.69 3.14
CA ARG A 98 -19.46 11.93 4.34
C ARG A 98 -19.17 12.84 5.53
N ILE A 99 -18.86 14.11 5.29
CA ILE A 99 -18.55 15.09 6.34
C ILE A 99 -19.47 16.30 6.24
N SER A 100 -19.75 16.93 7.38
CA SER A 100 -20.59 18.14 7.42
C SER A 100 -19.92 19.20 8.29
N GLY A 101 -20.28 20.46 8.10
CA GLY A 101 -19.72 21.60 8.85
C GLY A 101 -18.74 22.46 8.03
N ASP A 102 -18.36 23.60 8.61
CA ASP A 102 -17.38 24.50 8.00
C ASP A 102 -15.99 24.24 8.56
N TRP A 103 -15.13 23.66 7.73
CA TRP A 103 -13.75 23.30 8.08
C TRP A 103 -12.76 24.43 7.76
N SER A 104 -13.20 25.69 7.87
CA SER A 104 -12.39 26.87 7.56
C SER A 104 -11.27 27.14 8.55
N ASP A 105 -11.37 26.58 9.76
CA ASP A 105 -10.45 26.78 10.86
C ASP A 105 -9.41 25.67 11.00
N LEU A 106 -9.32 24.78 10.00
CA LEU A 106 -8.37 23.67 10.01
C LEU A 106 -6.93 24.17 10.19
N LYS A 107 -6.22 23.52 11.10
CA LYS A 107 -4.76 23.56 11.22
C LYS A 107 -4.23 22.13 11.07
N PHE A 108 -2.95 21.98 10.77
CA PHE A 108 -2.33 20.67 10.65
C PHE A 108 -0.96 20.63 11.33
N SER A 109 -0.52 19.42 11.66
CA SER A 109 0.88 19.10 11.92
C SER A 109 1.21 17.77 11.25
N LEU A 110 2.44 17.66 10.77
CA LEU A 110 2.96 16.47 10.10
C LEU A 110 4.20 15.99 10.83
N GLN A 111 4.30 14.69 11.05
CA GLN A 111 5.44 14.07 11.68
C GLN A 111 5.86 12.82 10.91
N LYS A 112 7.14 12.74 10.54
CA LYS A 112 7.73 11.47 10.08
C LYS A 112 7.85 10.54 11.28
N CYS A 113 7.32 9.33 11.16
CA CYS A 113 7.43 8.30 12.18
C CYS A 113 8.37 7.19 11.76
N ASP A 114 8.61 6.28 12.70
CA ASP A 114 9.26 5.01 12.41
C ASP A 114 8.43 4.24 11.37
N ASP A 115 9.10 3.37 10.60
CA ASP A 115 8.55 2.64 9.45
C ASP A 115 8.19 3.47 8.20
N ASN A 116 8.81 4.64 8.03
CA ASN A 116 8.70 5.42 6.79
C ASN A 116 7.27 5.85 6.44
N VAL A 117 6.48 6.17 7.47
CA VAL A 117 5.15 6.81 7.33
C VAL A 117 5.15 8.24 7.84
N ILE A 118 4.08 8.94 7.55
CA ILE A 118 3.79 10.29 8.01
C ILE A 118 2.53 10.22 8.88
N GLU A 119 2.61 10.69 10.12
CA GLU A 119 1.43 10.98 10.94
C GLU A 119 0.89 12.36 10.60
N VAL A 120 -0.43 12.44 10.46
CA VAL A 120 -1.14 13.67 10.14
C VAL A 120 -2.08 13.99 11.28
N SER A 121 -1.84 15.10 11.99
CA SER A 121 -2.80 15.60 12.97
C SER A 121 -3.54 16.81 12.39
N LEU A 122 -4.86 16.76 12.40
CA LEU A 122 -5.73 17.85 12.03
C LEU A 122 -6.34 18.48 13.29
N TYR A 123 -6.46 19.80 13.29
CA TYR A 123 -7.01 20.57 14.40
C TYR A 123 -8.16 21.45 13.90
N SER A 124 -9.30 21.44 14.56
CA SER A 124 -10.48 22.27 14.23
C SER A 124 -11.39 22.43 15.45
N ASN A 125 -12.21 23.48 15.50
CA ASN A 125 -13.29 23.62 16.47
C ASN A 125 -14.47 22.66 16.19
N ASN A 126 -14.53 22.08 14.99
CA ASN A 126 -15.53 21.06 14.66
C ASN A 126 -15.17 19.68 15.25
N PHE A 127 -13.93 19.49 15.71
CA PHE A 127 -13.58 18.32 16.51
C PHE A 127 -13.99 18.53 17.96
N HIS A 128 -14.57 17.48 18.54
CA HIS A 128 -15.19 17.49 19.86
C HIS A 128 -14.21 17.11 20.98
N GLY A 129 -13.07 16.50 20.65
CA GLY A 129 -12.06 16.10 21.64
C GLY A 129 -10.69 15.82 21.04
N ILE A 130 -9.91 14.97 21.73
CA ILE A 130 -8.66 14.42 21.24
C ILE A 130 -8.93 12.98 20.80
N ASN A 131 -8.81 12.71 19.50
CA ASN A 131 -8.93 11.41 18.88
C ASN A 131 -10.21 10.65 19.29
N LEU A 132 -11.35 11.35 19.34
CA LEU A 132 -12.64 10.68 19.42
C LEU A 132 -12.90 9.97 18.09
N ASP A 133 -13.48 8.77 18.13
CA ASP A 133 -13.64 7.91 16.94
C ASP A 133 -14.29 8.66 15.75
N GLU A 134 -15.39 9.38 15.98
CA GLU A 134 -16.06 10.18 14.94
C GLU A 134 -15.20 11.33 14.39
N ASP A 135 -14.39 11.96 15.25
CA ASP A 135 -13.48 13.03 14.84
C ASP A 135 -12.32 12.48 13.99
N VAL A 136 -11.82 11.28 14.33
CA VAL A 136 -10.79 10.57 13.56
C VAL A 136 -11.34 10.14 12.21
N ASP A 137 -12.56 9.61 12.15
CA ASP A 137 -13.23 9.27 10.88
C ASP A 137 -13.37 10.51 9.97
N ASN A 138 -13.79 11.64 10.54
CA ASN A 138 -13.84 12.91 9.82
C ASN A 138 -12.44 13.37 9.35
N ALA A 139 -11.41 13.21 10.18
CA ALA A 139 -10.04 13.55 9.83
C ALA A 139 -9.48 12.68 8.70
N ILE A 140 -9.82 11.39 8.66
CA ILE A 140 -9.47 10.48 7.57
C ILE A 140 -10.12 10.93 6.25
N VAL A 141 -11.41 11.28 6.27
CA VAL A 141 -12.10 11.78 5.08
C VAL A 141 -11.49 13.10 4.60
N LEU A 142 -11.22 14.03 5.51
CA LEU A 142 -10.51 15.28 5.19
C LEU A 142 -9.12 15.00 4.61
N GLY A 143 -8.38 14.04 5.18
CA GLY A 143 -7.09 13.59 4.68
C GLY A 143 -7.16 13.05 3.25
N GLU A 144 -8.13 12.19 2.94
CA GLU A 144 -8.37 11.67 1.59
C GLU A 144 -8.60 12.81 0.58
N ILE A 145 -9.41 13.81 0.96
CA ILE A 145 -9.75 14.98 0.14
C ILE A 145 -8.51 15.85 -0.10
N LEU A 146 -7.75 16.15 0.96
CA LEU A 146 -6.65 17.12 0.94
C LEU A 146 -5.35 16.53 0.38
N LEU A 147 -5.03 15.29 0.74
CA LEU A 147 -3.76 14.62 0.40
C LEU A 147 -3.92 13.58 -0.71
N GLY A 148 -5.14 13.21 -1.06
CA GLY A 148 -5.44 12.19 -2.06
C GLY A 148 -5.45 10.78 -1.47
N GLU A 149 -6.18 9.89 -2.15
CA GLU A 149 -6.39 8.53 -1.68
C GLU A 149 -5.09 7.70 -1.65
N GLU A 150 -4.20 7.89 -2.62
CA GLU A 150 -2.94 7.13 -2.67
C GLU A 150 -2.02 7.45 -1.50
N ASN A 151 -1.90 8.73 -1.14
CA ASN A 151 -1.07 9.15 -0.02
C ASN A 151 -1.66 8.64 1.30
N LEU A 152 -2.98 8.70 1.45
CA LEU A 152 -3.70 8.12 2.58
C LEU A 152 -3.41 6.62 2.74
N ASP A 153 -3.46 5.87 1.65
CA ASP A 153 -3.29 4.42 1.67
C ASP A 153 -1.84 4.02 1.93
N LYS A 154 -0.89 4.66 1.26
CA LYS A 154 0.52 4.22 1.25
C LYS A 154 1.38 4.85 2.33
N TRP A 155 1.21 6.15 2.58
CA TRP A 155 2.20 6.97 3.27
C TRP A 155 1.72 7.47 4.64
N ILE A 156 0.42 7.49 4.90
CA ILE A 156 -0.10 7.94 6.19
C ILE A 156 -0.20 6.77 7.17
N GLY A 157 0.38 6.93 8.36
CA GLY A 157 0.37 5.93 9.41
C GLY A 157 -0.86 6.03 10.32
N ALA A 158 -1.04 7.20 10.93
CA ALA A 158 -2.17 7.48 11.80
C ALA A 158 -2.71 8.91 11.55
N PHE A 159 -4.00 9.08 11.83
CA PHE A 159 -4.64 10.38 11.92
C PHE A 159 -4.85 10.79 13.37
N GLY A 160 -4.45 12.02 13.68
CA GLY A 160 -4.89 12.72 14.88
C GLY A 160 -6.03 13.68 14.53
N ALA A 161 -7.07 13.71 15.36
CA ALA A 161 -8.15 14.69 15.28
C ALA A 161 -8.27 15.41 16.62
N ILE A 162 -7.96 16.71 16.66
CA ILE A 162 -7.77 17.44 17.92
C ILE A 162 -8.60 18.72 17.94
N SER A 163 -9.47 18.87 18.93
CA SER A 163 -10.21 20.11 19.16
C SER A 163 -9.27 21.27 19.46
N LEU A 164 -9.44 22.40 18.74
CA LEU A 164 -8.65 23.61 18.99
C LEU A 164 -8.79 24.14 20.42
N THR A 165 -9.96 23.92 21.03
CA THR A 165 -10.23 24.33 22.42
C THR A 165 -9.41 23.55 23.45
N GLN A 166 -8.95 22.35 23.09
CA GLN A 166 -8.17 21.47 23.97
C GLN A 166 -6.66 21.58 23.72
N GLN A 167 -6.23 22.31 22.69
CA GLN A 167 -4.82 22.56 22.42
C GLN A 167 -4.33 23.80 23.20
N SER A 168 -3.58 23.55 24.27
CA SER A 168 -2.90 24.62 25.00
C SER A 168 -1.78 25.21 24.12
N GLY A 169 -1.96 26.44 23.60
CA GLY A 169 -0.90 27.20 22.92
C GLY A 169 -0.86 27.11 21.38
N ALA A 170 -1.96 26.80 20.72
CA ALA A 170 -2.07 26.71 19.24
C ALA A 170 -2.01 28.07 18.52
N SER A 171 -0.91 28.81 18.62
CA SER A 171 -0.63 29.95 17.75
C SER A 171 -0.19 29.44 16.37
N GLY A 172 -1.15 29.21 15.48
CA GLY A 172 -0.88 28.99 14.06
C GLY A 172 -1.24 30.25 13.28
N GLU A 173 -0.50 30.54 12.22
CA GLU A 173 -0.87 31.57 11.26
C GLU A 173 -2.27 31.25 10.67
N GLU A 174 -3.13 32.27 10.56
CA GLU A 174 -4.38 32.14 9.82
C GLU A 174 -4.05 32.07 8.32
N LEU A 175 -4.18 30.88 7.74
CA LEU A 175 -4.03 30.66 6.31
C LEU A 175 -5.41 30.72 5.63
N SER A 176 -5.49 31.24 4.41
CA SER A 176 -6.69 31.02 3.61
C SER A 176 -6.84 29.53 3.27
N LYS A 177 -8.06 29.08 2.94
CA LYS A 177 -8.33 27.66 2.60
C LYS A 177 -7.44 27.12 1.47
N ALA A 178 -7.15 27.94 0.46
CA ALA A 178 -6.28 27.53 -0.66
C ALA A 178 -4.82 27.43 -0.21
N GLU A 179 -4.33 28.42 0.54
CA GLU A 179 -2.98 28.40 1.10
C GLU A 179 -2.77 27.24 2.09
N PHE A 180 -3.82 26.88 2.85
CA PHE A 180 -3.79 25.73 3.74
C PHE A 180 -3.53 24.43 2.98
N ALA A 181 -4.30 24.15 1.92
CA ALA A 181 -4.16 22.91 1.16
C ALA A 181 -2.85 22.85 0.39
N ASP A 182 -2.45 23.95 -0.25
CA ASP A 182 -1.15 24.06 -0.93
C ASP A 182 0.00 23.83 0.05
N LYS A 183 -0.05 24.44 1.25
CA LYS A 183 0.99 24.29 2.28
C LYS A 183 1.02 22.86 2.85
N LEU A 184 -0.13 22.30 3.20
CA LEU A 184 -0.26 20.92 3.68
C LEU A 184 0.32 19.94 2.66
N HIS A 185 -0.07 20.06 1.39
CA HIS A 185 0.43 19.21 0.33
C HIS A 185 1.95 19.38 0.13
N ALA A 186 2.45 20.62 0.11
CA ALA A 186 3.88 20.88 -0.06
C ALA A 186 4.73 20.32 1.09
N GLU A 187 4.30 20.51 2.35
CA GLU A 187 5.00 19.96 3.52
C GLU A 187 4.93 18.42 3.56
N PHE A 188 3.77 17.84 3.19
CA PHE A 188 3.60 16.39 3.08
C PHE A 188 4.53 15.79 2.03
N GLU A 189 4.55 16.33 0.82
CA GLU A 189 5.44 15.86 -0.24
C GLU A 189 6.92 16.05 0.13
N SER A 190 7.27 17.14 0.81
CA SER A 190 8.63 17.34 1.32
C SER A 190 9.05 16.26 2.34
N LEU A 191 8.14 15.84 3.24
CA LEU A 191 8.40 14.73 4.15
C LEU A 191 8.49 13.39 3.43
N LYS A 192 7.62 13.15 2.44
CA LYS A 192 7.64 11.96 1.59
C LYS A 192 8.96 11.83 0.82
N ASP A 193 9.43 12.93 0.25
CA ASP A 193 10.72 12.99 -0.43
C ASP A 193 11.88 12.81 0.54
N SER A 194 11.80 13.37 1.75
CA SER A 194 12.77 13.11 2.83
C SER A 194 12.86 11.62 3.17
N ILE A 195 11.72 10.91 3.25
CA ILE A 195 11.69 9.45 3.43
C ILE A 195 12.36 8.75 2.24
N ARG A 196 11.95 9.05 1.00
CA ARG A 196 12.52 8.42 -0.21
C ARG A 196 14.02 8.61 -0.35
N ASN A 197 14.52 9.77 0.08
CA ASN A 197 15.95 10.09 0.07
C ASN A 197 16.77 9.27 1.09
N THR A 198 16.11 8.67 2.08
CA THR A 198 16.74 7.73 3.05
C THR A 198 16.70 6.27 2.58
N LEU A 199 15.91 5.95 1.56
CA LEU A 199 15.81 4.58 1.05
C LEU A 199 17.05 4.20 0.22
N PRO A 200 17.30 2.90 -0.01
CA PRO A 200 18.38 2.45 -0.87
C PRO A 200 18.40 3.15 -2.24
N ARG A 201 19.61 3.47 -2.70
CA ARG A 201 19.87 4.11 -4.01
C ARG A 201 20.22 3.10 -5.11
N VAL A 202 20.25 1.83 -4.76
CA VAL A 202 20.37 0.68 -5.66
C VAL A 202 19.38 -0.40 -5.19
N PRO A 203 18.96 -1.33 -6.07
CA PRO A 203 18.13 -2.47 -5.66
C PRO A 203 18.79 -3.28 -4.54
N TYR A 204 17.99 -4.01 -3.74
CA TYR A 204 18.50 -4.75 -2.59
C TYR A 204 19.48 -5.87 -2.96
N HIS A 205 19.38 -6.44 -4.17
CA HIS A 205 20.33 -7.45 -4.63
C HIS A 205 21.74 -6.89 -4.84
N GLU A 206 21.91 -5.57 -5.00
CA GLU A 206 23.22 -4.90 -5.13
C GLU A 206 23.78 -4.36 -3.80
N LEU A 207 22.98 -4.38 -2.73
CA LEU A 207 23.44 -3.91 -1.42
C LEU A 207 24.40 -4.92 -0.79
N GLU A 208 25.13 -4.51 0.23
CA GLU A 208 25.82 -5.42 1.15
C GLU A 208 25.24 -5.16 2.54
N PHE A 209 24.87 -6.21 3.26
CA PHE A 209 24.39 -6.06 4.63
C PHE A 209 25.60 -5.99 5.57
N GLU A 210 25.97 -4.76 5.96
CA GLU A 210 27.10 -4.53 6.88
C GLU A 210 26.76 -4.90 8.33
N GLN A 211 25.46 -4.93 8.67
CA GLN A 211 24.99 -5.19 10.03
C GLN A 211 24.90 -6.70 10.31
N SER A 212 25.06 -7.07 11.58
CA SER A 212 24.76 -8.42 12.05
C SER A 212 23.25 -8.67 12.07
N LEU A 213 22.86 -9.94 11.91
CA LEU A 213 21.48 -10.37 12.14
C LEU A 213 21.02 -9.96 13.54
N SER A 214 19.81 -9.41 13.61
CA SER A 214 19.13 -9.04 14.86
C SER A 214 18.02 -10.04 15.12
N THR A 215 17.97 -10.58 16.34
CA THR A 215 16.86 -11.43 16.80
C THR A 215 15.68 -10.58 17.22
N LEU A 216 14.50 -10.87 16.68
CA LEU A 216 13.24 -10.20 17.01
C LEU A 216 12.38 -11.09 17.91
N SER A 217 11.79 -10.50 18.94
CA SER A 217 10.80 -11.18 19.78
C SER A 217 9.41 -11.07 19.13
N LEU A 218 8.76 -12.23 18.91
CA LEU A 218 7.43 -12.34 18.30
C LEU A 218 6.30 -12.46 19.35
N GLU A 219 6.56 -12.09 20.61
CA GLU A 219 5.71 -12.34 21.79
C GLU A 219 4.26 -11.82 21.74
N HIS A 220 3.89 -11.00 20.75
CA HIS A 220 2.57 -10.38 20.66
C HIS A 220 1.75 -10.79 19.42
N VAL A 221 2.23 -11.73 18.61
CA VAL A 221 1.45 -12.22 17.46
C VAL A 221 0.64 -13.44 17.92
N ASN A 222 -0.61 -13.18 18.33
CA ASN A 222 -1.51 -14.14 18.99
C ASN A 222 -1.84 -15.41 18.18
N ASP A 223 -1.37 -15.54 16.94
CA ASP A 223 -1.69 -16.65 16.04
C ASP A 223 -0.50 -17.12 15.16
N ALA A 224 0.71 -16.59 15.39
CA ALA A 224 1.78 -16.77 14.42
C ALA A 224 2.23 -18.24 14.32
N SER A 225 2.09 -18.77 13.12
CA SER A 225 2.76 -19.99 12.68
C SER A 225 4.29 -19.92 12.87
N ARG A 226 4.85 -18.70 12.98
CA ARG A 226 6.26 -18.36 13.19
C ARG A 226 6.56 -18.02 14.66
N THR A 227 7.56 -18.69 15.23
CA THR A 227 7.97 -18.55 16.65
C THR A 227 9.31 -17.84 16.85
N SER A 228 10.13 -17.74 15.80
CA SER A 228 11.39 -16.99 15.83
C SER A 228 11.60 -16.17 14.55
N CYS A 229 12.35 -15.09 14.67
CA CYS A 229 12.75 -14.26 13.53
C CYS A 229 14.14 -13.66 13.77
N GLU A 230 15.01 -13.81 12.77
CA GLU A 230 16.30 -13.12 12.68
C GLU A 230 16.36 -12.38 11.35
N SER A 231 16.78 -11.11 11.37
CA SER A 231 16.75 -10.26 10.18
C SER A 231 17.89 -9.25 10.15
N TYR A 232 18.39 -8.97 8.94
CA TYR A 232 19.28 -7.84 8.65
C TYR A 232 18.50 -6.52 8.58
N LEU A 233 17.18 -6.58 8.41
CA LEU A 233 16.28 -5.44 8.29
C LEU A 233 15.16 -5.53 9.34
N PRO A 234 15.49 -5.46 10.64
CA PRO A 234 14.52 -5.68 11.72
C PRO A 234 13.33 -4.72 11.66
N HIS A 235 13.58 -3.44 11.36
CA HIS A 235 12.55 -2.41 11.21
C HIS A 235 11.48 -2.74 10.13
N ILE A 236 11.83 -3.49 9.08
CA ILE A 236 10.85 -3.91 8.06
C ILE A 236 9.90 -4.96 8.66
N ILE A 237 10.45 -5.94 9.38
CA ILE A 237 9.65 -6.97 10.05
C ILE A 237 8.78 -6.35 11.15
N GLU A 238 9.34 -5.43 11.94
CA GLU A 238 8.57 -4.67 12.93
C GLU A 238 7.42 -3.91 12.28
N SER A 239 7.65 -3.24 11.14
CA SER A 239 6.59 -2.56 10.39
C SER A 239 5.47 -3.51 9.96
N VAL A 240 5.82 -4.72 9.48
CA VAL A 240 4.83 -5.75 9.09
C VAL A 240 4.03 -6.23 10.30
N MET A 241 4.69 -6.40 11.45
CA MET A 241 4.05 -6.93 12.66
C MET A 241 3.19 -5.90 13.39
N GLN A 242 3.62 -4.64 13.44
CA GLN A 242 2.99 -3.61 14.25
C GLN A 242 1.78 -2.97 13.56
N ARG A 243 1.66 -3.09 12.23
CA ARG A 243 0.70 -2.29 11.46
C ARG A 243 -0.13 -3.13 10.50
N PHE A 244 -1.41 -2.80 10.44
CA PHE A 244 -2.37 -3.37 9.49
C PHE A 244 -2.08 -3.01 8.02
N ILE A 245 -1.15 -2.07 7.75
CA ILE A 245 -0.89 -1.52 6.41
C ILE A 245 0.62 -1.45 6.15
N PHE A 246 1.15 -2.47 5.46
CA PHE A 246 2.51 -2.49 4.93
C PHE A 246 2.54 -2.17 3.43
N HIS A 247 3.47 -1.30 3.00
CA HIS A 247 3.72 -1.01 1.58
C HIS A 247 5.20 -1.02 1.26
N SER A 248 5.58 -1.77 0.23
CA SER A 248 6.97 -1.99 -0.18
C SER A 248 7.64 -0.72 -0.68
N CYS A 249 6.87 0.19 -1.30
CA CYS A 249 7.37 1.48 -1.78
C CYS A 249 7.88 2.42 -0.68
N ARG A 250 7.61 2.10 0.60
CA ARG A 250 8.19 2.81 1.76
C ARG A 250 9.58 2.32 2.12
N PHE A 251 10.05 1.23 1.52
CA PHE A 251 11.32 0.59 1.86
C PHE A 251 12.23 0.37 0.64
N SER A 252 11.70 0.47 -0.59
CA SER A 252 12.49 0.43 -1.82
C SER A 252 12.10 1.54 -2.80
N ASN A 253 13.10 2.06 -3.53
CA ASN A 253 12.94 2.97 -4.67
C ASN A 253 12.88 2.24 -6.02
N PHE A 254 12.93 0.90 -6.03
CA PHE A 254 13.14 0.07 -7.23
C PHE A 254 11.97 -0.89 -7.53
N ASP A 255 10.75 -0.53 -7.09
CA ASP A 255 9.54 -1.33 -7.27
C ASP A 255 9.67 -2.80 -6.78
N GLU A 256 10.54 -3.02 -5.79
CA GLU A 256 10.75 -4.33 -5.18
C GLU A 256 9.61 -4.66 -4.21
N LEU A 257 9.27 -5.94 -4.10
CA LEU A 257 8.25 -6.43 -3.18
C LEU A 257 8.89 -7.18 -2.01
N PHE A 258 8.43 -6.86 -0.80
CA PHE A 258 8.80 -7.62 0.39
C PHE A 258 7.80 -8.76 0.61
N CYS A 259 8.34 -9.95 0.88
CA CYS A 259 7.57 -11.16 1.01
C CYS A 259 8.30 -12.17 1.90
N TYR A 260 7.66 -13.32 2.12
CA TYR A 260 8.28 -14.46 2.78
C TYR A 260 8.00 -15.75 2.02
N LEU A 261 8.98 -16.64 2.03
CA LEU A 261 8.82 -18.04 1.65
C LEU A 261 8.48 -18.85 2.90
N LYS A 262 7.31 -19.50 2.90
CA LYS A 262 6.93 -20.53 3.88
C LYS A 262 7.19 -21.90 3.27
N PHE A 263 7.92 -22.75 3.98
CA PHE A 263 8.24 -24.09 3.50
C PHE A 263 8.36 -25.09 4.66
N GLN A 264 8.31 -26.37 4.33
CA GLN A 264 8.56 -27.47 5.23
C GLN A 264 9.52 -28.45 4.54
N CYS A 265 10.43 -29.05 5.28
CA CYS A 265 11.30 -30.11 4.76
C CYS A 265 11.71 -31.03 5.90
N GLU A 266 12.16 -32.24 5.57
CA GLU A 266 12.80 -33.11 6.55
C GLU A 266 14.19 -32.57 6.86
N VAL A 267 14.43 -32.20 8.11
CA VAL A 267 15.73 -31.70 8.57
C VAL A 267 16.34 -32.72 9.52
N THR A 268 17.51 -33.25 9.15
CA THR A 268 18.29 -34.15 10.01
C THR A 268 19.20 -33.42 10.99
N GLU A 269 19.48 -32.14 10.71
CA GLU A 269 20.27 -31.23 11.54
C GLU A 269 19.38 -30.38 12.46
N SER A 270 19.98 -29.61 13.38
CA SER A 270 19.20 -28.63 14.14
C SER A 270 18.79 -27.46 13.24
N SER A 271 17.63 -26.87 13.52
CA SER A 271 17.17 -25.66 12.80
C SER A 271 18.16 -24.49 12.91
N GLU A 272 18.92 -24.43 14.01
CA GLU A 272 19.96 -23.43 14.28
C GLU A 272 21.14 -23.50 13.29
N THR A 273 21.42 -24.65 12.67
CA THR A 273 22.46 -24.76 11.63
C THR A 273 21.87 -24.73 10.23
N PHE A 274 20.71 -25.37 10.07
CA PHE A 274 20.04 -25.51 8.78
C PHE A 274 19.57 -24.17 8.20
N LEU A 275 18.83 -23.37 8.98
CA LEU A 275 18.24 -22.12 8.47
C LEU A 275 19.28 -21.07 8.06
N PRO A 276 20.33 -20.79 8.85
CA PRO A 276 21.36 -19.84 8.41
C PRO A 276 22.06 -20.29 7.12
N SER A 277 22.26 -21.60 6.96
CA SER A 277 22.91 -22.18 5.78
C SER A 277 22.02 -22.04 4.54
N ILE A 278 20.75 -22.43 4.63
CA ILE A 278 19.83 -22.34 3.48
C ILE A 278 19.50 -20.89 3.12
N ARG A 279 19.40 -19.99 4.11
CA ARG A 279 19.27 -18.56 3.90
C ARG A 279 20.44 -18.01 3.08
N LYS A 280 21.67 -18.35 3.47
CA LYS A 280 22.89 -17.89 2.78
C LYS A 280 22.95 -18.39 1.34
N GLU A 281 22.59 -19.66 1.12
CA GLU A 281 22.57 -20.26 -0.21
C GLU A 281 21.49 -19.61 -1.10
N LEU A 282 20.26 -19.47 -0.60
CA LEU A 282 19.19 -18.80 -1.33
C LEU A 282 19.56 -17.36 -1.69
N ASP A 283 20.11 -16.63 -0.71
CA ASP A 283 20.54 -15.24 -0.88
C ASP A 283 21.56 -15.10 -2.02
N ALA A 284 22.60 -15.93 -2.03
CA ALA A 284 23.61 -15.92 -3.08
C ALA A 284 23.00 -16.18 -4.47
N ARG A 285 22.09 -17.18 -4.58
CA ARG A 285 21.43 -17.49 -5.86
C ARG A 285 20.50 -16.36 -6.34
N LEU A 286 19.76 -15.73 -5.43
CA LEU A 286 18.87 -14.60 -5.77
C LEU A 286 19.66 -13.37 -6.23
N VAL A 287 20.78 -13.08 -5.56
CA VAL A 287 21.69 -11.99 -5.92
C VAL A 287 22.34 -12.24 -7.29
N ASP A 288 22.88 -13.44 -7.52
CA ASP A 288 23.49 -13.82 -8.80
C ASP A 288 22.49 -13.74 -9.97
N ALA A 289 21.22 -14.12 -9.72
CA ALA A 289 20.14 -14.01 -10.69
C ALA A 289 19.60 -12.58 -10.89
N LYS A 290 20.01 -11.62 -10.03
CA LYS A 290 19.41 -10.27 -9.94
C LYS A 290 17.90 -10.31 -9.76
N ALA A 291 17.42 -11.29 -9.00
CA ALA A 291 16.01 -11.52 -8.75
C ALA A 291 15.54 -10.98 -7.39
N GLY A 292 16.49 -10.69 -6.49
CA GLY A 292 16.20 -10.22 -5.15
C GLY A 292 17.28 -10.60 -4.14
N ARG A 293 16.89 -10.70 -2.88
CA ARG A 293 17.76 -11.06 -1.75
C ARG A 293 16.95 -11.68 -0.62
N CYS A 294 17.59 -12.57 0.16
CA CYS A 294 17.05 -13.05 1.42
C CYS A 294 17.65 -12.26 2.60
N PHE A 295 16.81 -11.52 3.31
CA PHE A 295 17.24 -10.60 4.38
C PHE A 295 16.92 -11.08 5.79
N GLY A 296 16.15 -12.16 5.94
CA GLY A 296 15.80 -12.71 7.24
C GLY A 296 15.34 -14.16 7.15
N TYR A 297 15.20 -14.80 8.31
CA TYR A 297 14.66 -16.14 8.42
C TYR A 297 14.00 -16.36 9.78
N GLY A 298 13.28 -17.45 9.91
CA GLY A 298 12.61 -17.82 11.14
C GLY A 298 12.13 -19.27 11.14
N ALA A 299 11.79 -19.75 12.32
CA ALA A 299 11.20 -21.06 12.51
C ALA A 299 9.83 -20.93 13.17
N GLY A 300 8.91 -21.76 12.69
CA GLY A 300 7.64 -22.06 13.33
C GLY A 300 7.64 -23.43 13.99
N ARG A 301 6.46 -23.88 14.43
CA ARG A 301 6.30 -25.25 14.95
C ARG A 301 6.44 -26.32 13.86
N GLU A 302 5.90 -26.06 12.68
CA GLU A 302 5.82 -27.03 11.57
C GLU A 302 6.52 -26.54 10.29
N TYR A 303 6.78 -25.23 10.21
CA TYR A 303 7.25 -24.58 9.00
C TYR A 303 8.48 -23.73 9.28
N PHE A 304 9.24 -23.47 8.23
CA PHE A 304 10.33 -22.53 8.18
C PHE A 304 9.97 -21.34 7.31
N PHE A 305 10.63 -20.21 7.58
CA PHE A 305 10.36 -18.94 6.95
C PHE A 305 11.67 -18.32 6.47
N LEU A 306 11.71 -17.82 5.23
CA LEU A 306 12.77 -16.97 4.71
C LEU A 306 12.15 -15.65 4.26
N ASP A 307 12.64 -14.52 4.77
CA ASP A 307 12.16 -13.19 4.42
C ASP A 307 12.96 -12.68 3.21
N LEU A 308 12.23 -12.21 2.20
CA LEU A 308 12.74 -11.93 0.88
C LEU A 308 12.34 -10.53 0.42
N VAL A 309 13.21 -9.89 -0.34
CA VAL A 309 12.91 -8.71 -1.14
C VAL A 309 13.19 -9.06 -2.59
N LEU A 310 12.15 -8.98 -3.44
CA LEU A 310 12.18 -9.48 -4.81
C LEU A 310 12.04 -8.34 -5.81
N SER A 311 12.94 -8.29 -6.79
CA SER A 311 12.91 -7.37 -7.93
C SER A 311 12.30 -8.01 -9.18
N ASP A 312 12.31 -9.35 -9.27
CA ASP A 312 11.73 -10.11 -10.37
C ASP A 312 11.11 -11.42 -9.82
N ILE A 313 9.78 -11.44 -9.68
CA ILE A 313 9.05 -12.54 -9.04
C ILE A 313 9.21 -13.85 -9.82
N GLU A 314 9.12 -13.82 -11.15
CA GLU A 314 9.21 -15.03 -11.97
C GLU A 314 10.61 -15.62 -11.92
N ARG A 315 11.64 -14.78 -12.02
CA ARG A 315 13.03 -15.25 -11.90
C ARG A 315 13.35 -15.74 -10.48
N ALA A 316 12.84 -15.06 -9.46
CA ALA A 316 13.00 -15.48 -8.08
C ALA A 316 12.33 -16.85 -7.84
N ARG A 317 11.15 -17.07 -8.42
CA ARG A 317 10.45 -18.35 -8.36
C ARG A 317 11.31 -19.46 -8.97
N GLU A 318 11.92 -19.27 -10.14
CA GLU A 318 12.80 -20.28 -10.74
C GLU A 318 13.98 -20.66 -9.82
N VAL A 319 14.62 -19.67 -9.21
CA VAL A 319 15.70 -19.88 -8.23
C VAL A 319 15.20 -20.65 -7.00
N ILE A 320 14.06 -20.25 -6.45
CA ILE A 320 13.47 -20.87 -5.26
C ILE A 320 13.01 -22.30 -5.57
N SER A 321 12.39 -22.56 -6.73
CA SER A 321 11.99 -23.89 -7.17
C SER A 321 13.21 -24.82 -7.28
N SER A 322 14.32 -24.35 -7.85
CA SER A 322 15.54 -25.16 -7.97
C SER A 322 16.12 -25.51 -6.59
N LEU A 323 16.15 -24.55 -5.65
CA LEU A 323 16.58 -24.80 -4.27
C LEU A 323 15.62 -25.77 -3.56
N ALA A 324 14.31 -25.60 -3.77
CA ALA A 324 13.27 -26.44 -3.19
C ALA A 324 13.41 -27.91 -3.60
N GLU A 325 13.74 -28.17 -4.87
CA GLU A 325 14.01 -29.52 -5.36
C GLU A 325 15.26 -30.13 -4.71
N GLU A 326 16.33 -29.34 -4.56
CA GLU A 326 17.59 -29.79 -3.94
C GLU A 326 17.42 -30.15 -2.46
N TYR A 327 16.66 -29.35 -1.72
CA TYR A 327 16.44 -29.52 -0.29
C TYR A 327 15.13 -30.25 0.04
N ASN A 328 14.44 -30.80 -0.97
CA ASN A 328 13.16 -31.52 -0.82
C ASN A 328 12.09 -30.74 -0.02
N PHE A 329 11.88 -29.47 -0.35
CA PHE A 329 10.78 -28.70 0.24
C PHE A 329 9.44 -29.35 -0.10
N SER A 330 8.51 -29.31 0.85
CA SER A 330 7.16 -29.85 0.70
C SER A 330 6.42 -29.17 -0.46
N ARG A 331 5.51 -29.91 -1.09
CA ARG A 331 4.67 -29.37 -2.19
C ARG A 331 3.79 -28.20 -1.74
N SER A 332 3.54 -28.07 -0.44
CA SER A 332 2.80 -26.96 0.19
C SER A 332 3.64 -25.69 0.41
N SER A 333 4.85 -25.60 -0.14
CA SER A 333 5.71 -24.41 0.00
C SER A 333 5.28 -23.29 -0.95
N TRP A 334 5.20 -22.06 -0.45
CA TRP A 334 4.72 -20.90 -1.21
C TRP A 334 5.34 -19.58 -0.72
N ILE A 335 5.29 -18.57 -1.57
CA ILE A 335 5.69 -17.18 -1.30
C ILE A 335 4.43 -16.34 -1.08
N LYS A 336 4.42 -15.47 -0.07
CA LYS A 336 3.35 -14.50 0.18
C LYS A 336 3.90 -13.12 0.49
N PHE A 337 3.19 -12.10 0.04
CA PHE A 337 3.65 -10.72 0.08
C PHE A 337 3.25 -10.01 1.36
N PHE A 338 4.12 -9.10 1.81
CA PHE A 338 3.87 -8.21 2.93
C PHE A 338 3.00 -7.03 2.50
N ASP A 339 3.16 -6.61 1.24
CA ASP A 339 2.47 -5.48 0.67
C ASP A 339 0.95 -5.63 0.73
N ARG A 340 0.25 -4.61 1.24
CA ARG A 340 -1.21 -4.61 1.42
C ARG A 340 -1.96 -4.95 0.15
N TYR A 341 -1.47 -4.54 -1.02
CA TYR A 341 -2.17 -4.84 -2.29
C TYR A 341 -2.03 -6.29 -2.73
N TYR A 342 -1.01 -6.98 -2.22
CA TYR A 342 -0.68 -8.36 -2.58
C TYR A 342 -0.82 -9.32 -1.38
N MET A 343 -1.39 -8.87 -0.26
CA MET A 343 -1.48 -9.68 0.97
C MET A 343 -2.36 -10.94 0.81
N CYS A 344 -3.28 -10.94 -0.15
CA CYS A 344 -4.11 -12.08 -0.52
C CYS A 344 -3.53 -12.89 -1.69
N GLU A 345 -2.45 -12.40 -2.30
CA GLU A 345 -1.75 -13.04 -3.40
C GLU A 345 -0.62 -13.94 -2.88
N TRP A 346 -0.34 -14.99 -3.62
CA TRP A 346 0.71 -15.95 -3.29
C TRP A 346 1.27 -16.58 -4.57
N VAL A 347 2.51 -17.04 -4.49
CA VAL A 347 3.18 -17.73 -5.59
C VAL A 347 3.61 -19.12 -5.11
N GLY A 348 3.14 -20.15 -5.81
CA GLY A 348 3.56 -21.51 -5.53
C GLY A 348 5.03 -21.73 -5.88
N VAL A 349 5.77 -22.41 -5.00
CA VAL A 349 7.15 -22.82 -5.30
C VAL A 349 7.17 -23.86 -6.43
N TYR A 350 6.14 -24.69 -6.52
CA TYR A 350 5.96 -25.65 -7.60
C TYR A 350 4.73 -25.29 -8.44
N HIS A 351 4.69 -25.76 -9.68
CA HIS A 351 3.53 -25.59 -10.56
C HIS A 351 2.26 -26.23 -9.98
N ASP A 352 2.41 -27.30 -9.19
CA ASP A 352 1.33 -28.05 -8.55
C ASP A 352 1.16 -27.71 -7.06
N THR A 353 1.77 -26.62 -6.57
CA THR A 353 1.59 -26.17 -5.19
C THR A 353 0.10 -25.88 -4.92
N PRO A 354 -0.51 -26.48 -3.88
CA PRO A 354 -1.89 -26.22 -3.54
C PRO A 354 -2.05 -24.79 -2.99
N LYS A 355 -3.25 -24.23 -3.15
CA LYS A 355 -3.59 -22.93 -2.59
C LYS A 355 -3.46 -22.95 -1.05
N PRO A 356 -2.84 -21.92 -0.43
CA PRO A 356 -2.81 -21.76 1.02
C PRO A 356 -4.22 -21.76 1.63
N SER A 357 -4.33 -22.26 2.85
CA SER A 357 -5.60 -22.19 3.58
C SER A 357 -5.94 -20.72 3.91
N PRO A 358 -7.23 -20.32 3.94
CA PRO A 358 -7.64 -18.96 4.32
C PRO A 358 -7.13 -18.54 5.70
N ASP A 359 -6.98 -19.51 6.61
CA ASP A 359 -6.58 -19.28 8.01
C ASP A 359 -5.05 -19.14 8.15
N GLU A 360 -4.27 -19.35 7.09
CA GLU A 360 -2.80 -19.21 7.10
C GLU A 360 -2.34 -17.76 6.86
N ALA A 361 -3.16 -16.78 7.24
CA ALA A 361 -2.81 -15.37 7.19
C ALA A 361 -1.98 -14.97 8.41
N TRP A 362 -0.65 -15.05 8.26
CA TRP A 362 0.41 -14.59 9.16
C TRP A 362 0.53 -15.29 10.52
#